data_AF-A0A522R040-F1
#
_entry.id   AF-A0A522R040-F1
#
_cell.length_a   1.000
_cell.length_b   1.000
_cell.length_c   1.000
_cell.angle_alpha   90.00
_cell.angle_beta   90.00
_cell.angle_gamma   90.00
#
_symmetry.space_group_name_H-M   'P 1'
#
loop_
_entity.id
_entity.type
_entity.pdbx_description
1 polymer ?
#
loop_
_entity_poly.entity_id
_entity_poly.type
_entity_poly.pdbx_seq_one_letter_code
_entity_poly.pdbx_strand_id
1 'polypeptide(L)'
;MTVKPASFGLQLASALYEGEVVHRRFAPYPHAFRYRIAQLYLDLDEIDRVFDRRWLWSIDRRNLAEFRRGDFLGPPGLPLAEAVRQRVEAATGQRPQGPIRLLTHLRYAGVIFNPVSFYYCYAPDGTTLDTIVAEITNTPWLERHAYVLPRATAAEHGRMLGWDFDKTFHVSPFMPMDRRYDWRFTEPGEDLVVHMDVLREGHREFDASLKLERHALTGAALARVLWRYPLMTAQVIGAIYWHALRVKLKGNPFHEHPETTRPT
;
A
#
# COMPACT_ATOMS: atom_id res chain seq x y z
N MET A 1 -23.53 -19.59 41.99
CA MET A 1 -23.38 -19.43 40.52
C MET A 1 -22.24 -18.46 40.28
N THR A 2 -21.06 -18.99 39.95
CA THR A 2 -19.85 -18.21 39.78
C THR A 2 -19.86 -17.61 38.38
N VAL A 3 -20.13 -16.32 38.27
CA VAL A 3 -20.01 -15.57 37.02
C VAL A 3 -18.52 -15.56 36.66
N LYS A 4 -18.16 -16.28 35.59
CA LYS A 4 -16.84 -16.15 34.97
C LYS A 4 -16.69 -14.70 34.47
N PRO A 5 -15.59 -13.99 34.81
CA PRO A 5 -15.34 -12.71 34.19
C PRO A 5 -15.12 -12.93 32.69
N ALA A 6 -15.79 -12.13 31.87
CA ALA A 6 -15.53 -12.04 30.45
C ALA A 6 -14.06 -11.64 30.26
N SER A 7 -13.29 -12.50 29.61
CA SER A 7 -11.94 -12.16 29.16
C SER A 7 -12.07 -11.07 28.09
N PHE A 8 -11.87 -9.81 28.48
CA PHE A 8 -11.57 -8.72 27.55
C PHE A 8 -10.18 -8.98 26.95
N GLY A 9 -10.13 -9.84 25.94
CA GLY A 9 -9.03 -9.83 25.00
C GLY A 9 -9.11 -8.50 24.26
N LEU A 10 -8.12 -7.62 24.44
CA LEU A 10 -8.00 -6.37 23.70
C LEU A 10 -8.25 -6.65 22.22
N GLN A 11 -9.33 -6.10 21.68
CA GLN A 11 -9.63 -6.19 20.25
C GLN A 11 -8.53 -5.43 19.51
N LEU A 12 -7.80 -6.13 18.64
CA LEU A 12 -6.73 -5.53 17.84
C LEU A 12 -7.32 -4.41 16.97
N ALA A 13 -6.60 -3.30 16.85
CA ALA A 13 -6.90 -2.28 15.84
C ALA A 13 -6.60 -2.82 14.43
N SER A 14 -5.66 -3.75 14.33
CA SER A 14 -5.32 -4.47 13.10
C SER A 14 -6.50 -5.27 12.52
N ALA A 15 -6.60 -5.28 11.20
CA ALA A 15 -7.69 -5.90 10.45
C ALA A 15 -7.19 -6.52 9.14
N LEU A 16 -8.04 -7.33 8.53
CA LEU A 16 -7.89 -7.77 7.14
C LEU A 16 -8.84 -6.94 6.29
N TYR A 17 -8.35 -6.37 5.19
CA TYR A 17 -9.20 -5.73 4.19
C TYR A 17 -9.22 -6.57 2.92
N GLU A 18 -10.41 -6.99 2.49
CA GLU A 18 -10.60 -7.77 1.25
C GLU A 18 -11.48 -6.98 0.28
N GLY A 19 -11.22 -7.11 -1.02
CA GLY A 19 -12.03 -6.42 -2.02
C GLY A 19 -11.47 -6.54 -3.42
N GLU A 20 -11.49 -5.43 -4.16
CA GLU A 20 -11.07 -5.39 -5.56
C GLU A 20 -10.27 -4.14 -5.91
N VAL A 21 -9.42 -4.32 -6.92
CA VAL A 21 -8.75 -3.23 -7.63
C VAL A 21 -9.29 -3.19 -9.05
N VAL A 22 -9.60 -1.99 -9.52
CA VAL A 22 -9.95 -1.69 -10.90
C VAL A 22 -8.92 -0.72 -11.45
N HIS A 23 -8.34 -1.06 -12.58
CA HIS A 23 -7.49 -0.17 -13.36
C HIS A 23 -8.14 0.11 -14.69
N ARG A 24 -8.24 1.38 -15.07
CA ARG A 24 -8.78 1.83 -16.35
C ARG A 24 -7.79 2.78 -16.98
N ARG A 25 -7.34 2.47 -18.18
CA ARG A 25 -6.62 3.37 -19.07
C ARG A 25 -7.58 3.80 -20.17
N PHE A 26 -7.70 5.10 -20.40
CA PHE A 26 -8.57 5.67 -21.44
C PHE A 26 -7.79 6.05 -22.69
N ALA A 27 -6.52 6.41 -22.55
CA ALA A 27 -5.65 6.82 -23.65
C ALA A 27 -4.26 6.14 -23.59
N PRO A 28 -3.60 5.90 -24.73
CA PRO A 28 -4.10 6.06 -26.11
C PRO A 28 -5.07 4.94 -26.54
N TYR A 29 -5.00 3.78 -25.89
CA TYR A 29 -5.90 2.64 -26.15
C TYR A 29 -6.68 2.30 -24.87
N PRO A 30 -8.02 2.31 -24.93
CA PRO A 30 -8.84 1.93 -23.79
C PRO A 30 -8.53 0.51 -23.33
N HIS A 31 -8.21 0.35 -22.05
CA HIS A 31 -7.99 -0.95 -21.44
C HIS A 31 -8.43 -0.89 -19.98
N ALA A 32 -9.20 -1.89 -19.56
CA ALA A 32 -9.65 -2.00 -18.18
C ALA A 32 -9.45 -3.43 -17.68
N PHE A 33 -8.99 -3.55 -16.44
CA PHE A 33 -8.94 -4.83 -15.76
C PHE A 33 -9.33 -4.67 -14.30
N ARG A 34 -9.90 -5.75 -13.76
CA ARG A 34 -10.29 -5.83 -12.35
C ARG A 34 -9.81 -7.14 -11.76
N TYR A 35 -9.40 -7.11 -10.50
CA TYR A 35 -8.95 -8.30 -9.79
C TYR A 35 -9.23 -8.18 -8.30
N ARG A 36 -9.41 -9.33 -7.65
CA ARG A 36 -9.61 -9.39 -6.20
C ARG A 36 -8.29 -9.28 -5.48
N ILE A 37 -8.31 -8.62 -4.32
CA ILE A 37 -7.13 -8.38 -3.50
C ILE A 37 -7.47 -8.57 -2.02
N ALA A 38 -6.44 -8.85 -1.22
CA ALA A 38 -6.52 -8.84 0.23
C ALA A 38 -5.26 -8.17 0.78
N GLN A 39 -5.44 -7.15 1.62
CA GLN A 39 -4.37 -6.39 2.26
C GLN A 39 -4.53 -6.46 3.77
N LEU A 40 -3.41 -6.49 4.49
CA LEU A 40 -3.44 -6.36 5.93
C LEU A 40 -3.46 -4.88 6.29
N TYR A 41 -4.30 -4.54 7.26
CA TYR A 41 -4.30 -3.26 7.95
C TYR A 41 -3.70 -3.47 9.33
N LEU A 42 -2.45 -3.08 9.52
CA LEU A 42 -1.65 -3.37 10.71
C LEU A 42 -1.47 -2.10 11.51
N ASP A 43 -1.89 -2.10 12.77
CA ASP A 43 -1.44 -1.08 13.70
C ASP A 43 0.03 -1.32 14.04
N LEU A 44 0.88 -0.33 13.82
CA LEU A 44 2.33 -0.51 13.94
C LEU A 44 2.75 -0.79 15.40
N ASP A 45 1.96 -0.36 16.38
CA ASP A 45 2.18 -0.66 17.80
C ASP A 45 1.78 -2.10 18.17
N GLU A 46 1.09 -2.81 17.27
CA GLU A 46 0.64 -4.19 17.46
C GLU A 46 1.50 -5.23 16.72
N ILE A 47 2.47 -4.81 15.90
CA ILE A 47 3.22 -5.71 15.00
C ILE A 47 3.75 -6.92 15.75
N ASP A 48 4.44 -6.72 16.87
CA ASP A 48 5.13 -7.80 17.61
C ASP A 48 4.21 -8.93 18.09
N ARG A 49 2.91 -8.67 18.20
CA ARG A 49 1.89 -9.62 18.69
C ARG A 49 0.84 -10.01 17.66
N VAL A 50 0.79 -9.32 16.50
CA VAL A 50 -0.31 -9.46 15.53
C VAL A 50 -0.40 -10.88 14.94
N PHE A 51 0.72 -11.60 14.92
CA PHE A 51 0.81 -12.98 14.44
C PHE A 51 1.02 -14.00 15.57
N ASP A 52 0.73 -13.65 16.82
CA ASP A 52 0.80 -14.59 17.93
C ASP A 52 -0.04 -15.84 17.66
N ARG A 53 0.58 -17.01 17.85
CA ARG A 53 -0.02 -18.33 17.60
C ARG A 53 -0.44 -18.55 16.13
N ARG A 54 0.18 -17.84 15.18
CA ARG A 54 0.00 -18.04 13.73
C ARG A 54 1.26 -18.67 13.12
N TRP A 55 1.35 -19.99 13.16
CA TRP A 55 2.53 -20.75 12.74
C TRP A 55 3.03 -20.51 11.29
N LEU A 56 2.16 -20.07 10.37
CA LEU A 56 2.50 -19.74 8.97
C LEU A 56 2.79 -18.25 8.73
N TRP A 57 2.73 -17.44 9.78
CA TRP A 57 2.99 -16.00 9.76
C TRP A 57 4.16 -15.67 10.67
N SER A 58 4.88 -14.59 10.37
CA SER A 58 6.07 -14.21 11.13
C SER A 58 6.41 -12.74 10.94
N ILE A 59 7.32 -12.27 11.79
CA ILE A 59 7.89 -10.92 11.78
C ILE A 59 9.40 -11.10 11.66
N ASP A 60 9.99 -10.46 10.66
CA ASP A 60 11.43 -10.46 10.35
C ASP A 60 12.09 -11.85 10.28
N ARG A 61 11.30 -12.89 10.02
CA ARG A 61 11.75 -14.28 9.94
C ARG A 61 11.05 -14.98 8.79
N ARG A 62 11.80 -15.80 8.03
CA ARG A 62 11.24 -16.57 6.90
C ARG A 62 10.07 -17.44 7.33
N ASN A 63 8.94 -17.28 6.66
CA ASN A 63 7.74 -18.11 6.79
C ASN A 63 6.92 -18.03 5.49
N LEU A 64 5.75 -18.70 5.45
CA LEU A 64 4.87 -18.65 4.29
C LEU A 64 4.33 -17.23 4.05
N ALA A 65 3.99 -16.51 5.12
CA ALA A 65 3.83 -15.06 5.09
C ALA A 65 4.73 -14.39 6.14
N GLU A 66 5.46 -13.35 5.75
CA GLU A 66 6.33 -12.62 6.67
C GLU A 66 6.13 -11.11 6.53
N PHE A 67 5.95 -10.42 7.67
CA PHE A 67 6.20 -8.99 7.74
C PHE A 67 7.71 -8.80 7.84
N ARG A 68 8.30 -8.00 6.96
CA ARG A 68 9.74 -7.73 7.01
C ARG A 68 9.99 -6.24 6.99
N ARG A 69 10.64 -5.72 8.02
CA ARG A 69 10.83 -4.28 8.21
C ARG A 69 11.47 -3.60 7.00
N GLY A 70 12.44 -4.25 6.35
CA GLY A 70 13.14 -3.70 5.17
C GLY A 70 12.28 -3.53 3.91
N ASP A 71 11.04 -4.05 3.90
CA ASP A 71 10.13 -3.90 2.76
C ASP A 71 9.40 -2.56 2.73
N PHE A 72 9.50 -1.79 3.80
CA PHE A 72 8.68 -0.60 4.05
C PHE A 72 9.55 0.65 4.19
N LEU A 73 8.88 1.80 4.24
CA LEU A 73 9.48 3.12 4.32
C LEU A 73 10.69 3.23 5.27
N GLY A 74 11.75 3.88 4.78
CA GLY A 74 12.95 4.19 5.55
C GLY A 74 13.89 3.00 5.79
N PRO A 75 15.00 3.23 6.50
CA PRO A 75 16.04 2.21 6.69
C PRO A 75 15.56 1.06 7.60
N PRO A 76 15.99 -0.20 7.35
CA PRO A 76 15.55 -1.35 8.12
C PRO A 76 15.87 -1.30 9.63
N GLY A 77 16.91 -0.56 10.02
CA GLY A 77 17.32 -0.42 11.42
C GLY A 77 16.50 0.58 12.23
N LEU A 78 15.60 1.34 11.59
CA LEU A 78 14.73 2.31 12.24
C LEU A 78 13.32 1.72 12.38
N PRO A 79 12.64 1.79 13.54
CA PRO A 79 11.25 1.35 13.65
C PRO A 79 10.36 1.97 12.57
N LEU A 80 9.41 1.21 12.00
CA LEU A 80 8.63 1.69 10.86
C LEU A 80 7.79 2.92 11.21
N ALA A 81 7.17 2.92 12.40
CA ALA A 81 6.43 4.09 12.88
C ALA A 81 7.32 5.34 12.93
N GLU A 82 8.56 5.19 13.38
CA GLU A 82 9.53 6.30 13.45
C GLU A 82 9.91 6.82 12.07
N ALA A 83 10.16 5.93 11.11
CA ALA A 83 10.44 6.31 9.72
C ALA A 83 9.28 7.11 9.09
N VAL A 84 8.04 6.69 9.35
CA VAL A 84 6.84 7.40 8.89
C VAL A 84 6.72 8.76 9.57
N ARG A 85 6.92 8.85 10.90
CA ARG A 85 6.89 10.14 11.63
C ARG A 85 7.91 11.12 11.07
N GLN A 86 9.15 10.69 10.85
CA GLN A 86 10.20 11.51 10.25
C GLN A 86 9.83 11.97 8.83
N ARG A 87 9.25 11.08 8.02
CA ARG A 87 8.82 11.43 6.65
C ARG A 87 7.72 12.50 6.64
N VAL A 88 6.75 12.41 7.56
CA VAL A 88 5.66 13.39 7.69
C VAL A 88 6.20 14.72 8.24
N GLU A 89 7.02 14.68 9.28
CA GLU A 89 7.66 15.85 9.87
C GLU A 89 8.51 16.61 8.85
N ALA A 90 9.30 15.91 8.05
CA ALA A 90 10.09 16.52 6.98
C ALA A 90 9.23 17.17 5.87
N ALA A 91 8.02 16.66 5.62
CA ALA A 91 7.13 17.19 4.59
C ALA A 91 6.24 18.34 5.06
N THR A 92 5.84 18.33 6.33
CA THR A 92 4.78 19.19 6.86
C THR A 92 5.25 20.14 7.96
N GLY A 93 6.44 19.90 8.52
CA GLY A 93 6.91 20.54 9.74
C GLY A 93 6.20 20.07 11.01
N GLN A 94 5.24 19.14 10.91
CA GLN A 94 4.50 18.61 12.04
C GLN A 94 4.74 17.11 12.20
N ARG A 95 5.01 16.70 13.44
CA ARG A 95 5.29 15.30 13.76
C ARG A 95 4.04 14.60 14.28
N PRO A 96 3.58 13.51 13.62
CA PRO A 96 2.43 12.75 14.09
C PRO A 96 2.67 12.17 15.48
N GLN A 97 1.70 12.32 16.38
CA GLN A 97 1.81 11.90 17.79
C GLN A 97 0.99 10.64 18.12
N GLY A 98 -0.04 10.32 17.32
CA GLY A 98 -0.89 9.16 17.55
C GLY A 98 -0.39 7.88 16.88
N PRO A 99 -1.20 6.80 16.94
CA PRO A 99 -0.87 5.53 16.30
C PRO A 99 -0.76 5.69 14.78
N ILE A 100 0.02 4.81 14.18
CA ILE A 100 0.18 4.72 12.72
C ILE A 100 -0.31 3.34 12.31
N ARG A 101 -1.19 3.30 11.32
CA ARG A 101 -1.74 2.05 10.80
C ARG A 101 -1.41 1.89 9.34
N LEU A 102 -0.97 0.72 8.94
CA LEU A 102 -0.43 0.40 7.63
C LEU A 102 -1.37 -0.53 6.87
N LEU A 103 -1.88 -0.07 5.73
CA LEU A 103 -2.53 -0.94 4.73
C LEU A 103 -1.49 -1.41 3.71
N THR A 104 -1.24 -2.72 3.62
CA THR A 104 -0.18 -3.24 2.75
C THR A 104 -0.33 -4.72 2.38
N HIS A 105 0.47 -5.15 1.40
CA HIS A 105 0.87 -6.55 1.25
C HIS A 105 2.13 -6.87 2.06
N LEU A 106 2.21 -8.13 2.50
CA LEU A 106 3.41 -8.72 3.10
C LEU A 106 4.14 -9.59 2.07
N ARG A 107 5.28 -10.15 2.47
CA ARG A 107 5.95 -11.19 1.69
C ARG A 107 5.19 -12.48 1.80
N TYR A 108 5.03 -13.17 0.67
CA TYR A 108 4.49 -14.52 0.61
C TYR A 108 5.51 -15.44 -0.06
N ALA A 109 5.87 -16.53 0.61
CA ALA A 109 6.91 -17.47 0.18
C ALA A 109 8.23 -16.78 -0.21
N GLY A 110 8.61 -15.73 0.53
CA GLY A 110 9.85 -14.96 0.32
C GLY A 110 9.78 -13.89 -0.77
N VAL A 111 8.64 -13.73 -1.46
CA VAL A 111 8.47 -12.71 -2.49
C VAL A 111 7.50 -11.62 -2.04
N ILE A 112 7.86 -10.37 -2.28
CA ILE A 112 6.99 -9.21 -2.10
C ILE A 112 6.49 -8.71 -3.45
N PHE A 113 5.17 -8.58 -3.57
CA PHE A 113 4.54 -7.79 -4.61
C PHE A 113 3.63 -6.77 -3.92
N ASN A 114 4.19 -5.58 -3.67
CA ASN A 114 3.52 -4.53 -2.93
C ASN A 114 3.65 -3.20 -3.70
N PRO A 115 2.74 -2.93 -4.66
CA PRO A 115 2.85 -1.73 -5.48
C PRO A 115 2.67 -0.45 -4.66
N VAL A 116 1.83 -0.48 -3.62
CA VAL A 116 1.58 0.67 -2.75
C VAL A 116 1.27 0.24 -1.32
N SER A 117 1.87 0.96 -0.37
CA SER A 117 1.56 0.93 1.06
C SER A 117 0.92 2.25 1.46
N PHE A 118 -0.16 2.21 2.24
CA PHE A 118 -0.76 3.41 2.82
C PHE A 118 -0.59 3.43 4.33
N TYR A 119 0.04 4.47 4.85
CA TYR A 119 0.16 4.74 6.28
C TYR A 119 -0.86 5.79 6.67
N TYR A 120 -1.73 5.44 7.60
CA TYR A 120 -2.71 6.33 8.20
C TYR A 120 -2.18 6.76 9.57
N CYS A 121 -1.79 8.03 9.66
CA CYS A 121 -1.32 8.64 10.89
C CYS A 121 -2.50 9.31 11.59
N TYR A 122 -2.71 8.97 12.86
CA TYR A 122 -3.80 9.52 13.66
C TYR A 122 -3.29 10.56 14.66
N ALA A 123 -4.20 11.41 15.12
CA ALA A 123 -4.02 12.24 16.30
C ALA A 123 -3.84 11.36 17.57
N PRO A 124 -3.42 11.93 18.72
CA PRO A 124 -3.23 11.18 19.96
C PRO A 124 -4.45 10.38 20.44
N ASP A 125 -5.66 10.76 20.01
CA ASP A 125 -6.90 10.04 20.32
C ASP A 125 -7.02 8.67 19.62
N GLY A 126 -6.15 8.38 18.64
CA GLY A 126 -6.14 7.13 17.88
C GLY A 126 -7.31 6.91 16.93
N THR A 127 -8.12 7.95 16.68
CA THR A 127 -9.33 7.89 15.86
C THR A 127 -9.43 9.02 14.83
N THR A 128 -8.96 10.22 15.16
CA THR A 128 -8.96 11.35 14.22
C THR A 128 -7.79 11.20 13.26
N LEU A 129 -8.08 11.02 11.96
CA LEU A 129 -7.06 10.97 10.93
C LEU A 129 -6.35 12.32 10.81
N ASP A 130 -5.03 12.32 10.86
CA ASP A 130 -4.19 13.51 10.72
C ASP A 130 -3.51 13.58 9.35
N THR A 131 -2.85 12.50 8.94
CA THR A 131 -2.07 12.47 7.69
C THR A 131 -2.11 11.09 7.04
N ILE A 132 -2.24 11.03 5.72
CA ILE A 132 -2.03 9.81 4.94
C ILE A 132 -0.65 9.88 4.27
N VAL A 133 0.13 8.81 4.34
CA VAL A 133 1.36 8.65 3.55
C VAL A 133 1.16 7.50 2.58
N ALA A 134 1.33 7.73 1.29
CA ALA A 134 1.30 6.68 0.29
C ALA A 134 2.72 6.41 -0.22
N GLU A 135 3.29 5.29 0.20
CA GLU A 135 4.55 4.79 -0.33
C GLU A 135 4.27 3.92 -1.54
N ILE A 136 4.73 4.37 -2.71
CA ILE A 136 4.64 3.62 -3.95
C ILE A 136 6.00 3.01 -4.24
N THR A 137 6.02 1.72 -4.57
CA THR A 137 7.22 0.99 -5.00
C THR A 137 7.11 0.72 -6.49
N ASN A 138 8.06 1.23 -7.28
CA ASN A 138 8.08 0.90 -8.71
C ASN A 138 8.66 -0.51 -8.93
N THR A 139 8.10 -1.22 -9.90
CA THR A 139 8.65 -2.50 -10.38
C THR A 139 9.02 -2.33 -11.85
N PRO A 140 10.20 -2.76 -12.31
CA PRO A 140 11.19 -3.63 -11.64
C PRO A 140 12.31 -2.91 -10.84
N TRP A 141 12.41 -1.57 -10.88
CA TRP A 141 13.57 -0.85 -10.30
C TRP A 141 13.58 -0.75 -8.77
N LEU A 142 12.48 -1.10 -8.09
CA LEU A 142 12.34 -1.10 -6.62
C LEU A 142 12.60 0.26 -5.96
N GLU A 143 12.53 1.34 -6.72
CA GLU A 143 12.56 2.69 -6.18
C GLU A 143 11.25 2.95 -5.43
N ARG A 144 11.37 3.60 -4.28
CA ARG A 144 10.25 3.93 -3.42
C ARG A 144 10.08 5.43 -3.34
N HIS A 145 8.84 5.87 -3.39
CA HIS A 145 8.48 7.26 -3.17
C HIS A 145 7.26 7.37 -2.30
N ALA A 146 7.31 8.27 -1.33
CA ALA A 146 6.24 8.49 -0.39
C ALA A 146 5.62 9.88 -0.60
N TYR A 147 4.36 9.93 -1.01
CA TYR A 147 3.55 11.13 -1.00
C TYR A 147 2.97 11.33 0.40
N VAL A 148 3.04 12.56 0.93
CA VAL A 148 2.48 12.92 2.23
C VAL A 148 1.27 13.80 1.99
N LEU A 149 0.12 13.40 2.54
CA LEU A 149 -1.19 13.97 2.29
C LEU A 149 -1.82 14.39 3.63
N PRO A 150 -1.52 15.60 4.13
CA PRO A 150 -2.08 16.11 5.37
C PRO A 150 -3.59 16.29 5.23
N ARG A 151 -4.37 15.88 6.23
CA ARG A 151 -5.83 16.11 6.25
C ARG A 151 -6.16 17.60 6.16
N ALA A 152 -5.35 18.46 6.76
CA ALA A 152 -5.56 19.91 6.75
C ALA A 152 -5.61 20.54 5.35
N THR A 153 -5.03 19.88 4.33
CA THR A 153 -5.05 20.35 2.94
C THR A 153 -6.07 19.60 2.07
N ALA A 154 -6.85 18.69 2.66
CA ALA A 154 -7.82 17.88 1.94
C ALA A 154 -9.10 18.66 1.61
N ALA A 155 -9.62 18.45 0.40
CA ALA A 155 -10.96 18.88 0.04
C ALA A 155 -11.99 17.81 0.44
N GLU A 156 -12.90 18.14 1.34
CA GLU A 156 -13.91 17.20 1.84
C GLU A 156 -15.13 17.10 0.91
N HIS A 157 -15.52 15.87 0.58
CA HIS A 157 -16.69 15.56 -0.24
C HIS A 157 -17.45 14.39 0.40
N GLY A 158 -18.29 14.68 1.38
CA GLY A 158 -18.96 13.65 2.19
C GLY A 158 -17.95 12.83 3.00
N ARG A 159 -17.91 11.51 2.80
CA ARG A 159 -16.93 10.61 3.44
C ARG A 159 -15.55 10.62 2.78
N MET A 160 -15.38 11.35 1.68
CA MET A 160 -14.17 11.29 0.85
C MET A 160 -13.31 12.53 1.04
N LEU A 161 -12.03 12.33 1.29
CA LEU A 161 -10.98 13.34 1.36
C LEU A 161 -10.24 13.36 0.02
N GLY A 162 -10.04 14.55 -0.56
CA GLY A 162 -9.40 14.72 -1.86
C GLY A 162 -8.15 15.58 -1.84
N TRP A 163 -7.16 15.21 -2.63
CA TRP A 163 -5.94 15.99 -2.85
C TRP A 163 -5.62 16.07 -4.33
N ASP A 164 -5.34 17.29 -4.79
CA ASP A 164 -4.93 17.59 -6.15
C ASP A 164 -3.48 18.09 -6.13
N PHE A 165 -2.58 17.40 -6.82
CA PHE A 165 -1.16 17.78 -6.87
C PHE A 165 -0.47 17.30 -8.14
N ASP A 166 0.64 17.93 -8.51
CA ASP A 166 1.43 17.52 -9.67
C ASP A 166 2.17 16.21 -9.40
N LYS A 167 2.27 15.35 -10.41
CA LYS A 167 3.01 14.09 -10.34
C LYS A 167 4.51 14.37 -10.28
N THR A 168 5.09 14.19 -9.10
CA THR A 168 6.52 14.39 -8.87
C THR A 168 7.35 13.11 -8.95
N PHE A 169 6.75 11.93 -9.20
CA PHE A 169 7.47 10.65 -9.23
C PHE A 169 7.18 9.77 -10.47
N HIS A 170 8.23 9.14 -11.02
CA HIS A 170 8.16 8.16 -12.11
C HIS A 170 7.63 6.81 -11.60
N VAL A 171 6.32 6.72 -11.38
CA VAL A 171 5.68 5.51 -10.82
C VAL A 171 5.58 4.34 -11.81
N SER A 172 5.84 4.58 -13.09
CA SER A 172 5.75 3.56 -14.15
C SER A 172 6.58 3.98 -15.36
N PRO A 173 7.25 3.04 -16.05
CA PRO A 173 7.95 3.33 -17.30
C PRO A 173 7.00 3.63 -18.47
N PHE A 174 5.69 3.54 -18.23
CA PHE A 174 4.64 3.72 -19.24
C PHE A 174 3.77 4.97 -19.01
N MET A 175 4.18 5.91 -18.15
CA MET A 175 3.43 7.17 -17.91
C MET A 175 4.36 8.39 -17.77
N PRO A 176 4.21 9.42 -18.64
CA PRO A 176 4.97 10.68 -18.58
C PRO A 176 4.85 11.42 -17.24
N MET A 177 5.79 12.34 -16.97
CA MET A 177 5.85 13.14 -15.73
C MET A 177 4.87 14.31 -15.71
N ASP A 178 4.53 14.88 -16.88
CA ASP A 178 3.62 16.03 -16.98
C ASP A 178 2.16 15.60 -16.78
N ARG A 179 1.81 15.18 -15.57
CA ARG A 179 0.47 14.74 -15.19
C ARG A 179 0.08 15.30 -13.83
N ARG A 180 -1.21 15.56 -13.68
CA ARG A 180 -1.80 15.94 -12.40
C ARG A 180 -2.44 14.70 -11.78
N TYR A 181 -2.26 14.53 -10.48
CA TYR A 181 -2.95 13.53 -9.68
C TYR A 181 -4.17 14.17 -9.02
N ASP A 182 -5.31 13.48 -9.08
CA ASP A 182 -6.44 13.68 -8.18
C ASP A 182 -6.60 12.38 -7.39
N TRP A 183 -6.30 12.45 -6.09
CA TRP A 183 -6.39 11.31 -5.19
C TRP A 183 -7.51 11.50 -4.20
N ARG A 184 -8.30 10.45 -4.01
CA ARG A 184 -9.48 10.43 -3.16
C ARG A 184 -9.41 9.23 -2.21
N PHE A 185 -9.65 9.48 -0.93
CA PHE A 185 -9.63 8.45 0.11
C PHE A 185 -10.87 8.56 0.98
N THR A 186 -11.42 7.43 1.40
CA THR A 186 -12.19 7.40 2.65
C THR A 186 -11.26 7.14 3.82
N GLU A 187 -11.66 7.55 5.02
CA GLU A 187 -10.98 7.09 6.24
C GLU A 187 -11.20 5.58 6.44
N PRO A 188 -10.22 4.83 6.97
CA PRO A 188 -10.38 3.40 7.25
C PRO A 188 -11.51 3.13 8.26
N GLY A 189 -12.60 2.51 7.81
CA GLY A 189 -13.78 2.19 8.62
C GLY A 189 -14.26 0.76 8.38
N GLU A 190 -15.56 0.56 8.22
CA GLU A 190 -16.13 -0.72 7.74
C GLU A 190 -15.72 -0.99 6.28
N ASP A 191 -15.53 0.08 5.51
CA ASP A 191 -15.02 0.06 4.15
C ASP A 191 -13.90 1.08 3.97
N LEU A 192 -13.05 0.84 2.98
CA LEU A 192 -11.96 1.72 2.59
C LEU A 192 -11.91 1.83 1.06
N VAL A 193 -11.97 3.06 0.57
CA VAL A 193 -11.87 3.39 -0.85
C VAL A 193 -10.64 4.26 -1.06
N VAL A 194 -9.81 3.87 -2.02
CA VAL A 194 -8.76 4.71 -2.58
C VAL A 194 -8.99 4.83 -4.07
N HIS A 195 -9.13 6.05 -4.56
CA HIS A 195 -9.25 6.34 -5.98
C HIS A 195 -8.17 7.32 -6.40
N MET A 196 -7.56 7.06 -7.55
CA MET A 196 -6.54 7.91 -8.14
C MET A 196 -6.86 8.12 -9.59
N ASP A 197 -6.98 9.37 -10.01
CA ASP A 197 -6.98 9.79 -11.40
C ASP A 197 -5.60 10.33 -11.80
N VAL A 198 -5.23 10.06 -13.04
CA VAL A 198 -4.07 10.65 -13.73
C VAL A 198 -4.61 11.49 -14.87
N LEU A 199 -4.44 12.80 -14.75
CA LEU A 199 -4.94 13.77 -15.71
C LEU A 199 -3.81 14.34 -16.56
N ARG A 200 -4.09 14.54 -17.85
CA ARG A 200 -3.30 15.36 -18.78
C ARG A 200 -4.17 16.48 -19.31
N GLU A 201 -3.76 17.73 -19.14
CA GLU A 201 -4.50 18.88 -19.70
C GLU A 201 -6.00 18.87 -19.31
N GLY A 202 -6.31 18.38 -18.10
CA GLY A 202 -7.68 18.23 -17.59
C GLY A 202 -8.42 16.96 -18.05
N HIS A 203 -7.85 16.16 -18.94
CA HIS A 203 -8.44 14.90 -19.41
C HIS A 203 -7.88 13.70 -18.64
N ARG A 204 -8.78 12.80 -18.21
CA ARG A 204 -8.43 11.56 -17.50
C ARG A 204 -7.81 10.55 -18.47
N GLU A 205 -6.52 10.26 -18.31
CA GLU A 205 -5.83 9.25 -19.11
C GLU A 205 -5.86 7.86 -18.45
N PHE A 206 -5.87 7.83 -17.13
CA PHE A 206 -5.85 6.61 -16.34
C PHE A 206 -6.54 6.83 -14.99
N ASP A 207 -7.19 5.78 -14.48
CA ASP A 207 -7.62 5.72 -13.09
C ASP A 207 -7.36 4.35 -12.45
N ALA A 208 -7.13 4.40 -11.15
CA ALA A 208 -7.05 3.23 -10.28
C ALA A 208 -8.06 3.40 -9.15
N SER A 209 -8.83 2.34 -8.87
CA SER A 209 -9.77 2.30 -7.76
C SER A 209 -9.53 1.04 -6.95
N LEU A 210 -9.28 1.21 -5.66
CA LEU A 210 -9.19 0.16 -4.66
C LEU A 210 -10.42 0.31 -3.76
N LYS A 211 -11.25 -0.73 -3.70
CA LYS A 211 -12.40 -0.80 -2.79
C LYS A 211 -12.25 -2.03 -1.92
N LEU A 212 -12.28 -1.82 -0.61
CA LEU A 212 -12.02 -2.85 0.38
C LEU A 212 -13.06 -2.83 1.49
N GLU A 213 -13.38 -4.00 2.03
CA GLU A 213 -14.22 -4.20 3.20
C GLU A 213 -13.38 -4.72 4.35
N ARG A 214 -13.65 -4.21 5.55
CA ARG A 214 -12.93 -4.59 6.77
C ARG A 214 -13.45 -5.91 7.30
N HIS A 215 -12.51 -6.77 7.68
CA HIS A 215 -12.75 -8.03 8.34
C HIS A 215 -11.86 -8.17 9.57
N ALA A 216 -12.38 -8.83 10.60
CA ALA A 216 -11.61 -9.13 11.80
C ALA A 216 -10.38 -9.99 11.47
N LEU A 217 -9.24 -9.64 12.07
CA LEU A 217 -7.97 -10.35 11.87
C LEU A 217 -7.92 -11.66 12.67
N THR A 218 -8.68 -12.65 12.22
CA THR A 218 -8.76 -13.97 12.86
C THR A 218 -7.77 -14.96 12.22
N GLY A 219 -7.47 -16.05 12.94
CA GLY A 219 -6.64 -17.13 12.37
C GLY A 219 -7.26 -17.76 11.12
N ALA A 220 -8.59 -17.88 11.10
CA ALA A 220 -9.33 -18.35 9.93
C ALA A 220 -9.23 -17.39 8.74
N ALA A 221 -9.33 -16.07 8.98
CA ALA A 221 -9.15 -15.06 7.95
C ALA A 221 -7.73 -15.08 7.36
N LEU A 222 -6.71 -15.13 8.22
CA LEU A 222 -5.32 -15.24 7.79
C LEU A 222 -5.03 -16.55 7.01
N ALA A 223 -5.53 -17.69 7.48
CA ALA A 223 -5.40 -18.95 6.75
C ALA A 223 -6.08 -18.90 5.38
N ARG A 224 -7.25 -18.24 5.28
CA ARG A 224 -7.95 -18.03 4.01
C ARG A 224 -7.13 -17.20 3.04
N VAL A 225 -6.46 -16.15 3.50
CA VAL A 225 -5.55 -15.34 2.67
C VAL A 225 -4.44 -16.21 2.09
N LEU A 226 -3.79 -17.03 2.92
CA LEU A 226 -2.73 -17.94 2.49
C LEU A 226 -3.20 -19.01 1.50
N TRP A 227 -4.46 -19.42 1.54
CA TRP A 227 -5.01 -20.41 0.61
C TRP A 227 -5.49 -19.77 -0.70
N ARG A 228 -6.04 -18.55 -0.63
CA ARG A 228 -6.72 -17.92 -1.76
C ARG A 228 -5.82 -17.08 -2.67
N TYR A 229 -4.73 -16.52 -2.13
CA TYR A 229 -3.83 -15.62 -2.87
C TYR A 229 -2.41 -16.14 -3.23
N PRO A 230 -1.94 -17.36 -2.89
CA PRO A 230 -0.58 -17.80 -3.23
C PRO A 230 -0.41 -18.05 -4.74
N LEU A 231 -1.50 -18.37 -5.45
CA LEU A 231 -1.51 -18.48 -6.91
C LEU A 231 -1.25 -17.12 -7.57
N MET A 232 -1.67 -16.01 -6.98
CA MET A 232 -1.57 -14.69 -7.59
C MET A 232 -0.12 -14.19 -7.62
N THR A 233 0.65 -14.32 -6.53
CA THR A 233 2.07 -13.91 -6.48
C THR A 233 2.92 -14.73 -7.46
N ALA A 234 2.77 -16.05 -7.45
CA ALA A 234 3.48 -16.92 -8.39
C ALA A 234 3.06 -16.71 -9.85
N GLN A 235 1.77 -16.47 -10.12
CA GLN A 235 1.26 -16.16 -11.46
C GLN A 235 1.73 -14.80 -11.97
N VAL A 236 1.75 -13.76 -11.12
CA VAL A 236 2.22 -12.42 -11.50
C VAL A 236 3.71 -12.44 -11.78
N ILE A 237 4.52 -13.05 -10.91
CA ILE A 237 5.96 -13.20 -11.13
C ILE A 237 6.22 -14.06 -12.37
N GLY A 238 5.55 -15.20 -12.49
CA GLY A 238 5.63 -16.07 -13.65
C GLY A 238 5.25 -15.35 -14.95
N ALA A 239 4.18 -14.54 -14.93
CA ALA A 239 3.75 -13.73 -16.07
C ALA A 239 4.75 -12.62 -16.40
N ILE A 240 5.34 -11.95 -15.40
CA ILE A 240 6.38 -10.93 -15.60
C ILE A 240 7.62 -11.55 -16.22
N TYR A 241 8.14 -12.65 -15.66
CA TYR A 241 9.30 -13.35 -16.22
C TYR A 241 9.01 -13.95 -17.59
N TRP A 242 7.80 -14.48 -17.82
CA TRP A 242 7.37 -15.00 -19.12
C TRP A 242 7.27 -13.89 -20.17
N HIS A 243 6.71 -12.73 -19.82
CA HIS A 243 6.67 -11.57 -20.70
C HIS A 243 8.09 -11.05 -20.99
N ALA A 244 8.95 -10.92 -19.98
CA ALA A 244 10.35 -10.51 -20.17
C ALA A 244 11.11 -11.49 -21.09
N LEU A 245 10.90 -12.80 -20.91
CA LEU A 245 11.48 -13.83 -21.77
C LEU A 245 10.93 -13.77 -23.19
N ARG A 246 9.61 -13.56 -23.37
CA ARG A 246 8.97 -13.43 -24.68
C ARG A 246 9.42 -12.18 -25.42
N VAL A 247 9.67 -11.07 -24.72
CA VAL A 247 10.25 -9.86 -25.30
C VAL A 247 11.70 -10.11 -25.72
N LYS A 248 12.50 -10.79 -24.88
CA LYS A 248 13.89 -11.18 -25.19
C LYS A 248 13.97 -12.13 -26.39
N LEU A 249 13.07 -13.11 -26.49
CA LEU A 249 12.99 -14.04 -27.62
C LEU A 249 12.46 -13.40 -28.91
N LYS A 250 11.76 -12.27 -28.82
CA LYS A 250 11.28 -11.49 -29.98
C LYS A 250 12.28 -10.42 -30.45
N GLY A 251 13.46 -10.33 -29.85
CA GLY A 251 14.54 -9.47 -30.33
C GLY A 251 14.29 -7.96 -30.16
N ASN A 252 13.34 -7.56 -29.30
CA ASN A 252 13.11 -6.14 -29.05
C ASN A 252 14.28 -5.55 -28.23
N PRO A 253 14.88 -4.43 -28.66
CA PRO A 253 15.97 -3.80 -27.92
C PRO A 253 15.47 -3.34 -26.54
N PHE A 254 16.26 -3.66 -25.51
CA PHE A 254 16.07 -3.20 -24.15
C PHE A 254 16.52 -1.74 -24.11
N HIS A 255 15.62 -0.79 -23.88
CA HIS A 255 16.00 0.61 -23.69
C HIS A 255 16.53 0.78 -22.27
N GLU A 256 17.84 1.03 -22.15
CA GLU A 256 18.48 1.40 -20.90
C GLU A 256 17.96 2.75 -20.40
N HIS A 257 17.94 2.89 -19.08
CA HIS A 257 17.59 4.12 -18.37
C HIS A 257 18.54 5.25 -18.80
N PRO A 258 18.07 6.49 -19.04
CA PRO A 258 18.99 7.62 -19.19
C PRO A 258 19.78 7.77 -17.90
N GLU A 259 21.10 7.67 -17.99
CA GLU A 259 22.00 7.83 -16.86
C GLU A 259 21.74 9.17 -16.17
N THR A 260 21.56 9.11 -14.85
CA THR A 260 21.67 10.27 -13.96
C THR A 260 23.08 10.82 -14.10
N THR A 261 23.27 11.83 -14.94
CA THR A 261 24.52 12.59 -14.99
C THR A 261 24.69 13.27 -13.63
N ARG A 262 25.62 12.79 -12.81
CA ARG A 262 26.09 13.52 -11.63
C ARG A 262 26.80 14.79 -12.10
N PRO A 263 26.45 15.99 -11.61
CA PRO A 263 27.33 17.14 -11.74
C PRO A 263 28.59 16.90 -10.90
N THR A 264 29.73 17.18 -11.51
CA THR A 264 31.05 17.35 -10.87
C THR A 264 31.04 18.39 -9.77
#